data_AF-A0A956LA42-F1
#
_entry.id   AF-A0A956LA42-F1
#
_cell.length_a   1.000
_cell.length_b   1.000
_cell.length_c   1.000
_cell.angle_alpha   90.00
_cell.angle_beta   90.00
_cell.angle_gamma   90.00
#
_symmetry.space_group_name_H-M   'P 1'
#
loop_
_entity.id
_entity.type
_entity.pdbx_description
1 polymer ?
#
loop_
_entity_poly.entity_id
_entity_poly.type
_entity_poly.pdbx_seq_one_letter_code
_entity_poly.pdbx_strand_id
1 'polypeptide(L)'
;MLVAALGLALPSSACDRPESTRLTEQPLPHVRVEPVVEVSPRPKARHLVLLQPARRARLSPRMGGQVVDLLVDEQQRVEVGQVLAKLAAQDSRGGLITAKASISRIQEQLRDNERELSTARDLVARGVETTRAVERLETQDATLHA
;
A
#
# COMPACT_ATOMS: atom_id res chain seq x y z
N MET A 1 104.12 68.41 10.21
CA MET A 1 104.89 69.30 11.10
C MET A 1 104.16 69.37 12.44
N LEU A 2 104.84 69.01 13.55
CA LEU A 2 104.49 69.09 15.00
C LEU A 2 103.15 68.46 15.47
N VAL A 3 103.04 67.38 16.27
CA VAL A 3 103.65 66.84 17.53
C VAL A 3 102.90 67.27 18.83
N ALA A 4 102.36 66.23 19.52
CA ALA A 4 102.07 66.04 20.96
C ALA A 4 100.95 66.89 21.63
N ALA A 5 100.18 66.48 22.66
CA ALA A 5 100.23 65.43 23.71
C ALA A 5 98.78 65.19 24.23
N LEU A 6 98.27 63.97 24.49
CA LEU A 6 98.38 63.06 25.66
C LEU A 6 97.79 63.55 27.02
N GLY A 7 96.81 62.81 27.56
CA GLY A 7 96.38 62.81 28.99
C GLY A 7 94.86 62.63 29.20
N LEU A 8 94.25 61.43 29.35
CA LEU A 8 94.13 60.45 30.46
C LEU A 8 93.00 60.71 31.50
N ALA A 9 92.07 59.74 31.58
CA ALA A 9 91.28 59.20 32.72
C ALA A 9 89.93 59.80 33.25
N LEU A 10 88.84 59.05 32.99
CA LEU A 10 87.66 58.55 33.80
C LEU A 10 87.17 59.27 35.09
N PRO A 11 85.95 58.96 35.62
CA PRO A 11 84.59 58.84 35.06
C PRO A 11 83.54 59.60 35.95
N SER A 12 82.24 59.26 35.84
CA SER A 12 81.11 59.59 36.75
C SER A 12 80.21 60.79 36.38
N SER A 13 79.05 60.47 35.79
CA SER A 13 77.73 60.85 36.30
C SER A 13 76.68 60.40 35.28
N ALA A 14 76.23 59.16 35.47
CA ALA A 14 74.90 58.76 35.03
C ALA A 14 73.90 59.41 35.99
N CYS A 15 73.25 60.50 35.56
CA CYS A 15 72.06 61.05 36.20
C CYS A 15 70.99 61.27 35.12
N ASP A 16 70.25 60.19 34.98
CA ASP A 16 68.86 60.02 34.58
C ASP A 16 68.04 61.30 34.32
N ARG A 17 67.56 61.45 33.08
CA ARG A 17 66.43 62.29 32.75
C ARG A 17 65.34 61.32 32.28
N PRO A 18 64.21 61.18 33.01
CA PRO A 18 63.13 60.33 32.55
C PRO A 18 62.41 61.05 31.42
N GLU A 19 62.96 60.96 30.21
CA GLU A 19 62.23 61.28 29.01
C GLU A 19 61.20 60.18 28.83
N SER A 20 59.94 60.52 29.11
CA SER A 20 58.81 59.62 28.94
C SER A 20 58.79 59.16 27.49
N THR A 21 59.29 57.95 27.24
CA THR A 21 59.12 57.29 25.96
C THR A 21 57.62 57.13 25.76
N ARG A 22 57.05 58.06 24.98
CA ARG A 22 55.69 58.00 24.50
C ARG A 22 55.52 56.59 23.94
N LEU A 23 54.56 55.85 24.48
CA LEU A 23 54.10 54.62 23.87
C LEU A 23 53.74 55.00 22.43
N THR A 24 54.58 54.61 21.48
CA THR A 24 54.25 54.68 20.06
C THR A 24 52.96 53.92 19.93
N GLU A 25 51.85 54.63 19.70
CA GLU A 25 50.54 54.03 19.57
C GLU A 25 50.60 53.12 18.35
N GLN A 26 50.85 51.85 18.60
CA GLN A 26 51.04 50.85 17.58
C GLN A 26 49.68 50.72 16.88
N PRO A 27 49.60 50.99 15.56
CA PRO A 27 48.32 51.03 14.88
C PRO A 27 47.65 49.67 15.07
N LEU A 28 46.48 49.70 15.72
CA LEU A 28 45.74 48.49 16.04
C LEU A 28 45.45 47.77 14.72
N PRO A 29 45.78 46.47 14.62
CA PRO A 29 45.56 45.74 13.39
C PRO A 29 44.06 45.78 13.04
N HIS A 30 43.75 46.25 11.84
CA HIS A 30 42.37 46.24 11.35
C HIS A 30 41.95 44.81 11.06
N VAL A 31 41.02 44.29 11.85
CA VAL A 31 40.43 42.96 11.64
C VAL A 31 39.01 43.14 11.10
N ARG A 32 38.69 42.41 10.02
CA ARG A 32 37.31 42.35 9.54
C ARG A 32 36.49 41.47 10.48
N VAL A 33 35.50 42.07 11.11
CA VAL A 33 34.47 41.36 11.86
C VAL A 33 33.17 41.40 11.08
N GLU A 34 32.47 40.27 11.07
CA GLU A 34 31.10 40.17 10.54
C GLU A 34 30.22 39.61 11.67
N PRO A 35 29.12 40.28 12.05
CA PRO A 35 28.26 39.81 13.11
C PRO A 35 27.59 38.50 12.72
N VAL A 36 27.71 37.48 13.57
CA VAL A 36 27.02 36.20 13.37
C VAL A 36 25.56 36.40 13.74
N VAL A 37 24.68 36.35 12.73
CA VAL A 37 23.24 36.27 12.93
C VAL A 37 22.83 34.82 12.95
N GLU A 38 22.12 34.40 14.00
CA GLU A 38 21.54 33.07 14.07
C GLU A 38 20.49 32.91 12.97
N VAL A 39 20.81 32.10 11.97
CA VAL A 39 19.86 31.66 10.96
C VAL A 39 19.56 30.21 11.28
N SER A 40 18.29 29.88 11.53
CA SER A 40 17.84 28.48 11.64
C SER A 40 17.74 27.89 10.23
N PRO A 41 18.74 27.11 9.77
CA PRO A 41 18.69 26.55 8.43
C PRO A 41 17.65 25.44 8.46
N ARG A 42 16.72 25.43 7.50
CA ARG A 42 15.85 24.27 7.27
C ARG A 42 16.46 23.43 6.16
N PRO A 43 17.39 22.48 6.46
CA PRO A 43 17.97 21.64 5.43
C PRO A 43 16.86 20.85 4.75
N LYS A 44 16.70 21.06 3.44
CA LYS A 44 15.82 20.23 2.62
C LYS A 44 16.61 19.02 2.15
N ALA A 45 16.47 17.92 2.87
CA ALA A 45 17.09 16.67 2.46
C ALA A 45 16.38 16.13 1.22
N ARG A 46 17.14 15.87 0.16
CA ARG A 46 16.64 15.25 -1.08
C ARG A 46 17.09 13.80 -1.08
N HIS A 47 16.14 12.90 -1.21
CA HIS A 47 16.40 11.46 -1.26
C HIS A 47 15.79 10.89 -2.53
N LEU A 48 16.48 9.95 -3.14
CA LEU A 48 15.93 9.14 -4.21
C LEU A 48 15.13 8.00 -3.58
N VAL A 49 13.88 7.87 -3.99
CA VAL A 49 12.99 6.81 -3.53
C VAL A 49 12.43 6.11 -4.76
N LEU A 50 12.37 4.79 -4.71
CA LEU A 50 11.71 3.99 -5.74
C LEU A 50 10.20 4.09 -5.55
N LEU A 51 9.51 4.58 -6.57
CA LEU A 51 8.05 4.61 -6.56
C LEU A 51 7.50 3.20 -6.75
N GLN A 52 6.43 2.89 -6.00
CA GLN A 52 5.71 1.63 -6.10
C GLN A 52 4.25 1.89 -6.45
N PRO A 53 3.60 0.98 -7.18
CA PRO A 53 2.19 1.11 -7.47
C PRO A 53 1.37 1.02 -6.19
N ALA A 54 0.39 1.91 -6.04
CA ALA A 54 -0.52 1.91 -4.88
C ALA A 54 -1.27 0.56 -4.73
N ARG A 55 -1.55 -0.12 -5.85
CA ARG A 55 -2.13 -1.46 -5.89
C ARG A 55 -1.48 -2.26 -7.01
N ARG A 56 -1.16 -3.52 -6.74
CA ARG A 56 -0.62 -4.47 -7.72
C ARG A 56 -1.43 -5.75 -7.66
N ALA A 57 -2.03 -6.14 -8.77
CA ALA A 57 -2.73 -7.40 -8.92
C ALA A 57 -2.01 -8.25 -9.98
N ARG A 58 -1.65 -9.49 -9.61
CA ARG A 58 -1.23 -10.51 -10.56
C ARG A 58 -2.43 -11.41 -10.81
N LEU A 59 -2.87 -11.48 -12.05
CA LEU A 59 -4.06 -12.24 -12.41
C LEU A 59 -3.67 -13.66 -12.81
N SER A 60 -4.41 -14.63 -12.28
CA SER A 60 -4.34 -16.02 -12.69
C SER A 60 -5.77 -16.57 -12.87
N PRO A 61 -6.03 -17.38 -13.90
CA PRO A 61 -7.29 -18.10 -14.02
C PRO A 61 -7.55 -18.98 -12.80
N ARG A 62 -8.78 -18.97 -12.30
CA ARG A 62 -9.22 -19.85 -11.19
C ARG A 62 -9.59 -21.26 -11.64
N MET A 63 -9.75 -21.45 -12.95
CA MET A 63 -10.17 -22.69 -13.58
C MET A 63 -9.23 -22.97 -14.76
N GLY A 64 -9.01 -24.26 -15.02
CA GLY A 64 -8.28 -24.70 -16.19
C GLY A 64 -9.07 -24.44 -17.47
N GLY A 65 -8.36 -24.30 -18.58
CA GLY A 65 -8.95 -24.10 -19.90
C GLY A 65 -7.98 -23.43 -20.86
N GLN A 66 -8.35 -23.44 -22.15
CA GLN A 66 -7.60 -22.76 -23.19
C GLN A 66 -8.08 -21.31 -23.31
N VAL A 67 -7.17 -20.36 -23.50
CA VAL A 67 -7.54 -18.98 -23.87
C VAL A 67 -8.08 -18.98 -25.29
N VAL A 68 -9.34 -18.61 -25.45
CA VAL A 68 -10.02 -18.52 -26.76
C VAL A 68 -9.83 -17.13 -27.33
N ASP A 69 -10.17 -16.11 -26.53
CA ASP A 69 -10.06 -14.71 -26.90
C ASP A 69 -9.37 -13.93 -25.77
N LEU A 70 -8.49 -13.00 -26.13
CA LEU A 70 -8.05 -11.92 -25.27
C LEU A 70 -8.80 -10.66 -25.70
N LEU A 71 -9.57 -10.06 -24.78
CA LEU A 71 -10.49 -8.95 -25.07
C LEU A 71 -9.93 -7.59 -24.69
N VAL A 72 -8.66 -7.54 -24.32
CA VAL A 72 -7.97 -6.33 -23.90
C VAL A 72 -6.59 -6.29 -24.53
N ASP A 73 -6.15 -5.07 -24.84
CA ASP A 73 -4.82 -4.82 -25.35
C ASP A 73 -3.82 -4.60 -24.21
N GLU A 74 -2.54 -4.75 -24.53
CA GLU A 74 -1.47 -4.43 -23.59
C GLU A 74 -1.55 -2.96 -23.16
N GLN A 75 -1.27 -2.71 -21.87
CA GLN A 75 -1.31 -1.37 -21.25
C GLN A 75 -2.68 -0.68 -21.27
N GLN A 76 -3.74 -1.36 -21.70
CA GLN A 76 -5.09 -0.84 -21.65
C GLN A 76 -5.55 -0.65 -20.20
N ARG A 77 -6.23 0.48 -19.94
CA ARG A 77 -6.92 0.71 -18.66
C ARG A 77 -8.20 -0.13 -18.62
N VAL A 78 -8.39 -0.85 -17.52
CA VAL A 78 -9.54 -1.73 -17.32
C VAL A 78 -10.29 -1.40 -16.03
N GLU A 79 -11.57 -1.76 -16.00
CA GLU A 79 -12.45 -1.58 -14.85
C GLU A 79 -12.69 -2.89 -14.08
N VAL A 80 -13.17 -2.77 -12.84
CA VAL A 80 -13.51 -3.93 -12.02
C VAL A 80 -14.70 -4.66 -12.65
N GLY A 81 -14.57 -5.98 -12.85
CA GLY A 81 -15.59 -6.81 -13.47
C GLY A 81 -15.52 -6.86 -15.00
N GLN A 82 -14.64 -6.07 -15.63
CA GLN A 82 -14.41 -6.16 -17.07
C GLN A 82 -13.81 -7.53 -17.44
N VAL A 83 -14.37 -8.16 -18.47
CA VAL A 83 -13.88 -9.44 -18.97
C VAL A 83 -12.58 -9.19 -19.76
N LEU A 84 -11.48 -9.78 -19.28
CA LEU A 84 -10.17 -9.63 -19.93
C LEU A 84 -9.89 -10.72 -20.97
N ALA A 85 -10.34 -11.95 -20.70
CA ALA A 85 -10.13 -13.10 -21.57
C ALA A 85 -11.30 -14.07 -21.49
N LYS A 86 -11.58 -14.76 -22.59
CA LYS A 86 -12.52 -15.89 -22.62
C LYS A 86 -11.75 -17.20 -22.58
N LEU A 87 -12.17 -18.08 -21.67
CA LEU A 87 -11.57 -19.41 -21.51
C LEU A 87 -12.53 -20.49 -22.01
N ALA A 88 -12.03 -21.41 -22.84
CA ALA A 88 -12.71 -22.66 -23.17
C ALA A 88 -12.45 -23.66 -22.05
N ALA A 89 -13.44 -23.82 -21.17
CA ALA A 89 -13.43 -24.82 -20.11
C ALA A 89 -14.57 -25.82 -20.33
N GLN A 90 -14.27 -26.91 -21.05
CA GLN A 90 -15.26 -27.95 -21.35
C GLN A 90 -15.73 -28.67 -20.08
N ASP A 91 -14.80 -28.97 -19.17
CA ASP A 91 -15.12 -29.65 -17.91
C ASP A 91 -16.07 -28.83 -17.02
N SER A 92 -15.83 -27.52 -16.94
CA SER A 92 -16.70 -26.60 -16.19
C SER A 92 -18.10 -26.50 -16.80
N ARG A 93 -18.22 -26.58 -18.13
CA ARG A 93 -19.53 -26.63 -18.80
C ARG A 93 -20.28 -27.92 -18.48
N GLY A 94 -19.60 -29.06 -18.52
CA GLY A 94 -20.18 -30.36 -18.17
C GLY A 94 -20.71 -30.35 -16.73
N GLY A 95 -19.91 -29.90 -15.77
CA GLY A 95 -20.34 -29.75 -14.38
C GLY A 95 -21.56 -28.83 -14.22
N LEU A 96 -21.58 -27.69 -14.92
CA LEU A 96 -22.72 -26.77 -14.90
C LEU A 96 -23.99 -27.40 -15.49
N ILE A 97 -23.89 -28.15 -16.58
CA ILE A 97 -25.03 -28.85 -17.20
C ILE A 97 -25.58 -29.90 -16.23
N THR A 98 -24.72 -30.71 -15.62
CA THR A 98 -25.12 -31.72 -14.64
C THR A 98 -25.78 -31.09 -13.42
N ALA A 99 -25.22 -30.01 -12.87
CA ALA A 99 -25.81 -29.30 -11.75
C ALA A 99 -27.19 -28.71 -12.09
N LYS A 100 -27.33 -28.11 -13.28
CA LYS A 100 -28.63 -27.60 -13.77
C LYS A 100 -29.65 -28.72 -13.93
N ALA A 101 -29.25 -29.86 -14.48
CA ALA A 101 -30.12 -31.03 -14.62
C ALA A 101 -30.55 -31.57 -13.24
N SER A 102 -29.64 -31.59 -12.27
CA SER A 102 -29.94 -31.97 -10.89
C SER A 102 -30.96 -31.03 -10.24
N ILE A 103 -30.79 -29.71 -10.43
CA ILE A 103 -31.76 -28.71 -9.95
C ILE A 103 -33.12 -28.91 -10.61
N SER A 104 -33.18 -29.09 -11.93
CA SER A 104 -34.44 -29.31 -12.65
C SER A 104 -35.17 -30.56 -12.12
N ARG A 105 -34.44 -31.65 -11.90
CA ARG A 105 -35.00 -32.89 -11.35
C ARG A 105 -35.59 -32.66 -9.95
N ILE A 106 -34.85 -32.01 -9.05
CA ILE A 106 -35.34 -31.74 -7.69
C ILE A 106 -36.58 -30.83 -7.74
N GLN A 107 -36.59 -29.83 -8.61
CA GLN A 107 -37.74 -28.95 -8.81
C GLN A 107 -38.97 -29.68 -9.38
N GLU A 108 -38.78 -30.70 -10.21
CA GLU A 108 -39.87 -31.55 -10.70
C GLU A 108 -40.39 -32.46 -9.57
N GLN A 109 -39.49 -33.08 -8.82
CA GLN A 109 -39.84 -33.90 -7.66
C GLN A 109 -40.62 -33.11 -6.61
N LEU A 110 -40.21 -31.86 -6.35
CA LEU A 110 -40.91 -30.97 -5.44
C LEU A 110 -42.32 -30.66 -5.95
N ARG A 111 -42.45 -30.27 -7.22
CA ARG A 111 -43.76 -29.99 -7.84
C ARG A 111 -44.69 -31.19 -7.89
N ASP A 112 -44.15 -32.39 -8.08
CA ASP A 112 -44.91 -33.65 -8.01
C ASP A 112 -45.38 -33.92 -6.57
N ASN A 113 -44.47 -33.77 -5.60
CA ASN A 113 -44.77 -34.02 -4.19
C ASN A 113 -45.81 -33.03 -3.62
N GLU A 114 -45.70 -31.74 -3.94
CA GLU A 114 -46.67 -30.71 -3.56
C GLU A 114 -48.07 -31.03 -4.09
N ARG A 115 -48.17 -31.50 -5.34
CA ARG A 115 -49.46 -31.92 -5.95
C ARG A 115 -50.03 -33.15 -5.27
N GLU A 116 -49.20 -34.15 -4.98
CA GLU A 116 -49.61 -35.35 -4.27
C GLU A 116 -50.07 -35.01 -2.84
N LEU A 117 -49.34 -34.15 -2.15
CA LEU A 117 -49.67 -33.67 -0.80
C LEU A 117 -50.99 -32.91 -0.78
N SER A 118 -51.22 -32.01 -1.74
CA SER A 118 -52.49 -31.31 -1.88
C SER A 118 -53.65 -32.29 -2.09
N THR A 119 -53.46 -33.29 -2.96
CA THR A 119 -54.48 -34.30 -3.25
C THR A 119 -54.78 -35.16 -2.01
N ALA A 120 -53.73 -35.60 -1.30
CA ALA A 120 -53.86 -36.40 -0.08
C ALA A 120 -54.62 -35.64 1.02
N ARG A 121 -54.34 -34.33 1.21
CA ARG A 121 -55.08 -33.48 2.15
C ARG A 121 -56.57 -33.42 1.82
N ASP A 122 -56.92 -33.25 0.54
CA ASP A 122 -58.32 -33.24 0.09
C ASP A 122 -59.01 -34.60 0.30
N LEU A 123 -58.30 -35.72 0.12
CA LEU A 123 -58.84 -37.06 0.32
C LEU A 123 -59.05 -37.39 1.81
N VAL A 124 -58.13 -36.96 2.68
CA VAL A 124 -58.30 -37.04 4.14
C VAL A 124 -59.49 -36.20 4.60
N ALA A 125 -59.65 -34.99 4.08
CA ALA A 125 -60.80 -34.13 4.40
C ALA A 125 -62.15 -34.75 3.99
N ARG A 126 -62.15 -35.57 2.93
CA ARG A 126 -63.32 -36.34 2.47
C ARG A 126 -63.49 -37.70 3.17
N GLY A 127 -62.59 -38.08 4.08
CA GLY A 127 -62.64 -39.34 4.81
C GLY A 127 -62.27 -40.58 3.99
N VAL A 128 -61.62 -40.39 2.83
CA VAL A 128 -61.24 -41.49 1.91
C VAL A 128 -59.83 -42.02 2.19
N GLU A 129 -58.98 -41.22 2.83
CA GLU A 129 -57.56 -41.52 3.08
C GLU A 129 -57.15 -41.30 4.55
N THR A 130 -55.98 -41.82 4.94
CA THR A 130 -55.45 -41.72 6.31
C THR A 130 -54.52 -40.54 6.50
N THR A 131 -54.48 -39.96 7.70
CA THR A 131 -53.55 -38.87 8.06
C THR A 131 -52.07 -39.25 7.91
N ARG A 132 -51.72 -40.53 8.11
CA ARG A 132 -50.35 -41.02 7.89
C ARG A 132 -49.83 -40.81 6.47
N ALA A 133 -50.73 -40.83 5.47
CA ALA A 133 -50.35 -40.59 4.08
C ALA A 133 -49.87 -39.15 3.87
N VAL A 134 -50.56 -38.19 4.50
CA VAL A 134 -50.20 -36.77 4.49
C VAL A 134 -48.88 -36.54 5.23
N GLU A 135 -48.72 -37.09 6.44
CA GLU A 135 -47.48 -36.96 7.24
C GLU A 135 -46.23 -37.46 6.50
N ARG A 136 -46.36 -38.57 5.76
CA ARG A 136 -45.28 -39.11 4.91
C ARG A 136 -44.88 -38.12 3.82
N LEU A 137 -45.85 -37.53 3.13
CA LEU A 137 -45.62 -36.57 2.05
C LEU A 137 -45.05 -35.26 2.58
N GLU A 138 -45.52 -34.77 3.74
CA GLU A 138 -44.94 -33.58 4.40
C GLU A 138 -43.48 -33.77 4.80
N THR A 139 -43.14 -34.97 5.28
CA THR A 139 -41.73 -35.31 5.58
C THR A 139 -40.89 -35.30 4.30
N GLN A 140 -41.44 -35.82 3.20
CA GLN A 140 -40.75 -35.84 1.91
C GLN A 140 -40.56 -34.42 1.33
N ASP A 141 -41.59 -33.59 1.37
CA ASP A 141 -41.55 -32.17 1.00
C ASP A 141 -40.47 -31.41 1.78
N ALA A 142 -40.45 -31.59 3.11
CA ALA A 142 -39.42 -31.00 3.97
C ALA A 142 -37.99 -31.42 3.58
N THR A 143 -37.79 -32.68 3.16
CA THR A 143 -36.46 -33.13 2.70
C THR A 143 -36.05 -32.59 1.33
N LEU A 144 -37.01 -32.27 0.45
CA LEU A 144 -36.72 -31.68 -0.86
C LEU A 144 -36.42 -30.18 -0.77
N HIS A 145 -36.85 -29.53 0.31
CA HIS A 145 -36.59 -28.11 0.59
C HIS A 145 -35.29 -27.83 1.37
N ALA A 146 -34.68 -28.86 1.99
CA ALA A 146 -33.46 -28.75 2.79
C ALA A 146 -32.19 -28.70 1.93
#